data_AF-A0A1F9GNV2-F1
#
_entry.id   AF-A0A1F9GNV2-F1
#
_cell.length_a   1.000
_cell.length_b   1.000
_cell.length_c   1.000
_cell.angle_alpha   90.00
_cell.angle_beta   90.00
_cell.angle_gamma   90.00
#
_symmetry.space_group_name_H-M   'P 1'
#
loop_
_entity.id
_entity.type
_entity.pdbx_description
1 polymer ?
#
loop_
_entity_poly.entity_id
_entity_poly.type
_entity_poly.pdbx_seq_one_letter_code
_entity_poly.pdbx_strand_id
1 'polypeptide(L)' 'MQPNRLERVWHFVKPEILQRWGKLTNGDLENCQYQYDLVVEAIRRTYFEGRSHLSLEGEIRDWLNKRIDHYEKSDKIH' A
#
# COMPACT_ATOMS: atom_id res chain seq x y z
N MET A 1 16.97 11.35 4.93
CA MET A 1 15.83 10.41 4.77
C MET A 1 15.52 10.39 3.29
N GLN A 2 15.66 9.23 2.62
CA GLN A 2 15.25 9.12 1.23
C GLN A 2 13.72 9.26 1.18
N PRO A 3 13.14 10.03 0.23
CA PRO A 3 11.69 10.09 0.10
C PRO A 3 11.17 8.66 -0.09
N ASN A 4 10.18 8.27 0.72
CA ASN A 4 9.59 6.96 0.61
C ASN A 4 9.07 6.80 -0.83
N ARG A 5 9.52 5.76 -1.54
CA ARG A 5 9.11 5.50 -2.94
C ARG A 5 7.59 5.53 -3.10
N LEU A 6 6.88 5.03 -2.08
CA LEU A 6 5.43 5.05 -1.96
C LEU A 6 4.82 6.46 -1.95
N GLU A 7 5.47 7.44 -1.31
CA GLU A 7 4.98 8.82 -1.23
C GLU A 7 4.87 9.46 -2.63
N ARG A 8 5.88 9.24 -3.49
CA ARG A 8 5.89 9.78 -4.86
C ARG A 8 4.74 9.27 -5.72
N VAL A 9 4.38 8.01 -5.54
CA VAL A 9 3.33 7.33 -6.32
C VAL A 9 2.01 7.23 -5.55
N TRP A 10 1.92 7.85 -4.37
CA TRP A 10 0.81 7.66 -3.44
C TRP A 10 -0.53 8.02 -4.06
N HIS A 11 -0.58 9.11 -4.83
CA HIS A 11 -1.81 9.55 -5.50
C HIS A 11 -2.34 8.47 -6.46
N PHE A 12 -1.46 7.70 -7.10
CA PHE A 12 -1.85 6.62 -8.00
C PHE A 12 -2.19 5.32 -7.25
N VAL A 13 -1.41 4.98 -6.22
CA VAL A 13 -1.54 3.71 -5.50
C VAL A 13 -2.70 3.73 -4.49
N LYS A 14 -2.96 4.86 -3.84
CA LYS A 14 -4.04 5.03 -2.85
C LYS A 14 -5.43 4.58 -3.36
N PRO A 15 -5.94 5.03 -4.53
CA PRO A 15 -7.23 4.58 -5.02
C PRO A 15 -7.24 3.09 -5.36
N GLU A 16 -6.13 2.51 -5.85
CA GLU A 16 -6.03 1.07 -6.08
C GLU A 16 -6.04 0.28 -4.76
N ILE A 17 -5.42 0.80 -3.70
CA ILE A 17 -5.49 0.20 -2.35
C ILE A 17 -6.95 0.16 -1.89
N LEU A 18 -7.66 1.29 -1.95
CA LEU A 18 -9.06 1.36 -1.54
C LEU A 18 -9.97 0.45 -2.40
N GLN A 19 -9.69 0.34 -3.70
CA GLN A 19 -10.44 -0.54 -4.59
C GLN A 19 -10.20 -2.02 -4.29
N ARG A 20 -8.94 -2.43 -4.09
CA ARG A 20 -8.57 -3.82 -3.81
C ARG A 20 -8.99 -4.24 -2.41
N TRP A 21 -8.82 -3.35 -1.44
CA TRP A 21 -9.13 -3.56 -0.05
C TRP A 21 -10.28 -2.65 0.38
N GLY A 22 -11.46 -2.84 -0.20
CA GLY A 22 -12.66 -2.02 0.03
C GLY A 22 -13.18 -1.92 1.48
N LYS A 23 -12.57 -2.62 2.45
CA LYS A 23 -12.81 -2.41 3.88
C LYS A 23 -11.96 -1.28 4.47
N LEU A 24 -10.86 -0.89 3.83
CA LEU A 24 -10.05 0.25 4.25
C LEU A 24 -10.74 1.55 3.92
N THR A 25 -10.65 2.50 4.83
CA THR A 25 -11.14 3.85 4.61
C THR A 25 -9.98 4.80 4.28
N ASN A 26 -10.32 5.98 3.74
CA ASN A 26 -9.34 7.05 3.56
C ASN A 26 -8.65 7.40 4.89
N GLY A 27 -9.39 7.42 5.99
CA GLY A 27 -8.86 7.74 7.32
C GLY A 27 -7.79 6.75 7.80
N ASP A 28 -7.96 5.45 7.51
CA ASP A 28 -6.93 4.44 7.82
C ASP A 28 -5.62 4.74 7.08
N LEU A 29 -5.72 5.14 5.81
CA LEU A 29 -4.56 5.44 4.97
C LEU A 29 -3.92 6.80 5.28
N GLU A 30 -4.69 7.79 5.76
CA GLU A 30 -4.16 9.10 6.17
C GLU A 30 -3.26 8.99 7.40
N ASN A 31 -3.59 8.09 8.34
CA ASN A 31 -2.74 7.82 9.51
C ASN A 31 -1.41 7.14 9.16
N CYS A 32 -1.30 6.56 7.96
CA CYS A 32 -0.10 5.85 7.53
C CYS A 32 1.02 6.77 7.06
N GLN A 33 0.80 8.08 6.92
CA GLN A 33 1.82 9.08 6.52
C GLN A 33 2.68 8.65 5.33
N TYR A 34 2.07 8.00 4.33
CA TYR A 34 2.77 7.50 3.14
C TYR A 34 3.89 6.48 3.43
N GLN A 35 3.92 5.93 4.63
CA GLN A 35 4.90 4.92 5.04
C GLN A 35 4.43 3.54 4.62
N TYR A 36 5.32 2.84 3.93
CA TYR A 36 5.05 1.52 3.40
C TYR A 36 4.61 0.52 4.49
N ASP A 37 5.36 0.43 5.59
CA ASP A 37 5.04 -0.50 6.68
C ASP A 37 3.71 -0.17 7.36
N LEU A 38 3.39 1.12 7.54
CA LEU A 38 2.11 1.51 8.15
C LEU A 38 0.93 1.14 7.26
N VAL A 39 1.06 1.27 5.94
CA VAL A 39 0.01 0.86 5.00
C VAL A 39 -0.19 -0.66 5.03
N VAL A 40 0.90 -1.43 5.04
CA VAL A 40 0.84 -2.89 5.18
C VAL A 40 0.16 -3.27 6.51
N GLU A 41 0.51 -2.60 7.60
CA GLU A 41 -0.08 -2.85 8.91
C GLU A 41 -1.57 -2.48 8.95
N ALA A 42 -1.98 -1.36 8.35
CA ALA A 42 -3.38 -0.95 8.26
C ALA A 42 -4.21 -1.99 7.50
N ILE A 43 -3.76 -2.38 6.29
CA ILE A 43 -4.42 -3.43 5.49
C ILE A 43 -4.52 -4.72 6.29
N ARG A 44 -3.43 -5.11 6.96
CA ARG A 44 -3.40 -6.30 7.80
C ARG A 44 -4.44 -6.19 8.92
N ARG A 45 -4.43 -5.13 9.73
CA ARG A 45 -5.38 -4.95 10.84
C ARG A 45 -6.83 -5.05 10.39
N THR A 46 -7.19 -4.48 9.23
CA THR A 46 -8.57 -4.49 8.71
C THR A 46 -9.02 -5.87 8.18
N TYR A 47 -8.09 -6.71 7.70
CA TYR A 47 -8.41 -8.00 7.06
C TYR A 47 -8.05 -9.23 7.90
N PHE A 48 -7.42 -9.05 9.06
CA PHE A 48 -6.77 -10.12 9.83
C PHE A 48 -7.64 -10.76 10.94
N GLU A 49 -8.98 -10.70 10.89
CA GLU A 49 -9.82 -11.40 11.88
C GLU A 49 -9.84 -12.95 11.74
N GLY A 50 -8.98 -13.57 10.92
CA GLY A 50 -8.97 -15.05 10.83
C GLY A 50 -8.09 -15.75 9.78
N ARG A 51 -7.10 -15.09 9.14
CA ARG A 51 -6.18 -15.74 8.20
C ARG A 51 -4.75 -15.81 8.75
N SER A 52 -4.00 -16.84 8.35
CA SER A 52 -2.58 -17.02 8.72
C SER A 52 -1.72 -15.81 8.33
N HIS A 53 -0.91 -15.38 9.30
CA HIS A 53 -0.16 -14.12 9.36
C HIS A 53 0.87 -13.92 8.25
N LEU A 54 1.52 -15.01 7.81
CA LEU A 54 2.66 -14.94 6.88
C LEU A 54 2.25 -14.81 5.41
N SER A 55 1.18 -15.48 4.98
CA SER A 55 0.76 -15.48 3.58
C SER A 55 0.19 -14.13 3.15
N LEU A 56 -0.67 -13.53 3.99
CA LEU A 56 -1.35 -12.28 3.65
C LEU A 56 -0.38 -11.08 3.59
N GLU A 57 0.54 -10.98 4.55
CA GLU A 57 1.54 -9.91 4.56
C GLU A 57 2.45 -9.97 3.32
N GLY A 58 2.87 -11.18 2.93
CA GLY A 58 3.64 -11.40 1.71
C GLY A 58 2.89 -10.95 0.45
N GLU A 59 1.60 -11.31 0.33
CA GLU A 59 0.75 -10.90 -0.79
C GLU A 59 0.55 -9.39 -0.85
N ILE A 60 0.31 -8.74 0.31
CA ILE A 60 0.14 -7.28 0.39
C ILE A 60 1.43 -6.59 -0.05
N ARG A 61 2.57 -7.05 0.47
CA ARG A 61 3.89 -6.48 0.16
C ARG A 61 4.28 -6.68 -1.31
N ASP A 62 4.08 -7.87 -1.85
CA ASP A 62 4.34 -8.16 -3.28
C ASP A 62 3.48 -7.27 -4.18
N TRP A 63 2.18 -7.16 -3.88
CA TRP A 63 1.27 -6.32 -4.65
C TRP A 63 1.65 -4.84 -4.58
N LEU A 64 1.93 -4.30 -3.38
CA LEU A 64 2.31 -2.90 -3.21
C LEU A 64 3.61 -2.59 -3.97
N ASN A 65 4.62 -3.45 -3.86
CA ASN A 65 5.88 -3.27 -4.59
C ASN A 65 5.69 -3.26 -6.10
N LYS A 66 4.85 -4.16 -6.64
CA LYS A 66 4.53 -4.18 -8.08
C LYS A 66 3.86 -2.89 -8.53
N ARG A 67 2.95 -2.32 -7.73
CA ARG A 67 2.31 -1.04 -8.05
C ARG A 67 3.28 0.12 -7.97
N ILE A 68 4.08 0.18 -6.91
CA ILE A 68 5.10 1.23 -6.76
C ILE A 68 6.08 1.18 -7.94
N ASP A 69 6.59 0.01 -8.30
CA ASP A 69 7.50 -0.16 -9.44
C ASP A 69 6.85 0.22 -10.78
N HIS A 70 5.58 -0.15 -10.99
CA HIS A 70 4.82 0.21 -12.20
C HIS A 70 4.69 1.72 -12.37
N TYR A 71 4.32 2.44 -11.32
CA TYR A 71 4.15 3.89 -11.36
C TYR A 71 5.50 4.62 -11.37
N GLU A 72 6.51 4.15 -10.65
CA GLU A 72 7.86 4.76 -10.70
C GLU A 72 8.53 4.58 -12.06
N LYS A 73 8.33 3.44 -12.73
CA LYS A 73 8.81 3.27 -14.12
C LYS A 73 8.06 4.16 -15.09
N SER A 74 6.77 4.39 -14.86
CA SER A 74 5.96 5.26 -15.71
C SER A 74 6.33 6.75 -15.53
N ASP A 75 6.64 7.17 -14.29
CA ASP A 75 7.10 8.52 -13.95
C ASP A 75 8.47 8.85 -14.59
N LYS A 76 9.33 7.85 -14.78
CA LYS A 76 10.66 8.03 -15.43
C LYS A 76 10.62 8.19 -16.95
N ILE A 77 9.47 8.03 -17.60
CA ILE A 77 9.31 8.11 -19.07
C ILE A 77 8.72 9.49 -19.50
N HIS A 78 8.62 10.45 -18.58
CA HIS A 78 8.28 11.85 -18.87
C HIS A 78 9.42 12.81 -18.57
#